data_AF-A0A645HTP7-F1
#
_entry.id   AF-A0A645HTP7-F1
#
_cell.length_a   1.000
_cell.length_b   1.000
_cell.length_c   1.000
_cell.angle_alpha   90.00
_cell.angle_beta   90.00
_cell.angle_gamma   90.00
#
_symmetry.space_group_name_H-M   'P 1'
#
loop_
_entity.id
_entity.type
_entity.pdbx_description
1 polymer ?
#
loop_
_entity_poly.entity_id
_entity_poly.type
_entity_poly.pdbx_seq_one_letter_code
_entity_poly.pdbx_strand_id
1 'polypeptide(L)'
;MVSGIFKAYCTRVGSGPFPTELNDETGEELRKLGFEFGATTGRPRRTGWLDLVALKYAIMINGVDQLIMMKSDVMDTFETVKVATGYKVNGKESNEVPFDTFAEIEPVYKEFKGWKRDLTKITDESELPFEFMNYVRFIEKETGVPVKIISVGPDRDQTIIRSN
;
A
#
# COMPACT_ATOMS: atom_id res chain seq x y z
N MET A 1 0.78 1.33 22.77
CA MET A 1 0.12 0.82 21.55
C MET A 1 -0.03 1.97 20.60
N VAL A 2 0.70 1.93 19.49
CA VAL A 2 0.73 2.96 18.45
C VAL A 2 0.33 2.28 17.13
N SER A 3 -0.82 2.66 16.60
CA SER A 3 -1.35 2.11 15.35
C SER A 3 -0.88 2.92 14.14
N GLY A 4 -0.26 2.27 13.17
CA GLY A 4 0.06 2.84 11.86
C GLY A 4 -1.05 2.55 10.86
N ILE A 5 -1.77 3.59 10.42
CA ILE A 5 -2.79 3.47 9.37
C ILE A 5 -2.09 3.67 8.02
N PHE A 6 -2.27 2.71 7.11
CA PHE A 6 -1.74 2.80 5.75
C PHE A 6 -2.75 2.23 4.75
N LYS A 7 -2.59 2.55 3.47
CA LYS A 7 -3.39 1.98 2.38
C LYS A 7 -2.64 0.81 1.74
N ALA A 8 -3.36 -0.10 1.08
CA ALA A 8 -2.77 -1.19 0.28
C ALA A 8 -1.97 -0.70 -0.95
N TYR A 9 -1.95 0.60 -1.22
CA TYR A 9 -1.20 1.26 -2.29
C TYR A 9 -0.89 2.71 -1.84
N CYS A 10 -0.04 3.41 -2.58
CA CYS A 10 0.36 4.77 -2.20
C CYS A 10 -0.40 5.84 -2.99
N THR A 11 -0.64 6.98 -2.34
CA THR A 11 -1.24 8.16 -2.96
C THR A 11 -0.53 9.42 -2.51
N ARG A 12 -0.39 10.41 -3.39
CA ARG A 12 0.22 11.70 -3.06
C ARG A 12 -0.58 12.87 -3.63
N VAL A 13 -0.64 13.95 -2.87
CA VAL A 13 -1.13 15.26 -3.32
C VAL A 13 0.07 16.19 -3.46
N GLY A 14 0.10 16.98 -4.54
CA GLY A 14 1.13 17.97 -4.78
C GLY A 14 2.40 17.42 -5.43
N SER A 15 3.39 18.31 -5.53
CA SER A 15 4.68 18.06 -6.17
C SER A 15 5.65 17.31 -5.24
N GLY A 16 6.80 16.95 -5.81
CA GLY A 16 7.87 16.23 -5.12
C GLY A 16 7.94 14.75 -5.50
N PRO A 17 9.02 14.08 -5.07
CA PRO A 17 9.28 12.70 -5.46
C PRO A 17 8.18 11.77 -4.97
N PHE A 18 7.84 10.81 -5.82
CA PHE A 18 6.94 9.71 -5.50
C PHE A 18 7.50 8.47 -6.19
N PRO A 19 8.42 7.74 -5.55
CA PRO A 19 9.18 6.67 -6.20
C PRO A 19 8.30 5.62 -6.88
N THR A 20 7.17 5.28 -6.26
CA THR A 20 6.25 4.26 -6.77
C THR A 20 5.13 4.79 -7.65
N GLU A 21 5.18 6.06 -8.08
CA GLU A 21 4.15 6.65 -8.93
C GLU A 21 3.98 5.90 -10.25
N LEU A 22 2.72 5.67 -10.62
CA LEU A 22 2.32 5.04 -11.86
C LEU A 22 1.71 6.10 -12.78
N ASN A 23 2.34 6.28 -13.94
CA ASN A 23 1.91 7.20 -15.00
C ASN A 23 1.25 6.47 -16.18
N ASP A 24 0.83 5.22 -15.96
CA ASP A 24 0.22 4.32 -16.93
C ASP A 24 -1.25 4.02 -16.58
N GLU A 25 -1.86 3.10 -17.33
CA GLU A 25 -3.25 2.67 -17.13
C GLU A 25 -3.49 2.08 -15.73
N THR A 26 -2.50 1.39 -15.17
CA THR A 26 -2.54 0.85 -13.81
C THR A 26 -2.74 1.95 -12.77
N GLY A 27 -1.96 3.04 -12.90
CA GLY A 27 -2.08 4.21 -12.02
C GLY A 27 -3.45 4.87 -12.12
N GLU A 28 -4.02 4.94 -13.32
CA GLU A 28 -5.37 5.49 -13.55
C GLU A 28 -6.47 4.57 -13.00
N GLU A 29 -6.32 3.25 -13.12
CA GLU A 29 -7.26 2.28 -12.55
C GLU A 29 -7.29 2.36 -11.02
N LEU A 30 -6.12 2.38 -10.36
CA LEU A 30 -6.01 2.59 -8.91
C LEU A 30 -6.71 3.88 -8.46
N ARG A 31 -6.56 4.95 -9.25
CA ARG A 31 -7.16 6.25 -8.95
C ARG A 31 -8.68 6.20 -9.02
N LYS A 32 -9.23 5.57 -10.06
CA LYS A 32 -10.67 5.41 -10.27
C LYS A 32 -11.29 4.53 -9.19
N LEU A 33 -10.78 3.32 -9.01
CA LEU A 33 -11.29 2.35 -8.02
C LEU A 33 -11.18 2.89 -6.59
N GLY A 34 -10.08 3.58 -6.28
CA GLY A 34 -9.86 4.18 -4.97
C GLY A 34 -10.61 5.48 -4.71
N PHE A 35 -11.33 6.04 -5.69
CA PHE A 35 -11.89 7.40 -5.63
C PHE A 35 -10.86 8.43 -5.16
N GLU A 36 -9.64 8.36 -5.68
CA GLU A 36 -8.50 9.16 -5.23
C GLU A 36 -8.49 10.55 -5.87
N PHE A 37 -9.51 11.34 -5.51
CA PHE A 37 -9.72 12.72 -5.94
C PHE A 37 -9.84 13.65 -4.73
N GLY A 38 -9.46 14.92 -4.91
CA GLY A 38 -9.65 15.93 -3.87
C GLY A 38 -11.13 16.18 -3.59
N ALA A 39 -11.56 16.07 -2.33
CA ALA A 39 -12.98 16.15 -1.94
C ALA A 39 -13.65 17.48 -2.35
N THR A 40 -12.92 18.60 -2.29
CA THR A 40 -13.45 19.93 -2.67
C THR A 40 -13.11 20.30 -4.11
N THR A 41 -11.91 19.95 -4.58
CA THR A 41 -11.37 20.46 -5.85
C THR A 41 -11.59 19.51 -7.02
N GLY A 42 -11.90 18.23 -6.77
CA GLY A 42 -11.98 17.17 -7.77
C GLY A 42 -10.63 16.81 -8.41
N ARG A 43 -9.52 17.43 -8.00
CA ARG A 43 -8.21 17.18 -8.63
C ARG A 43 -7.75 15.74 -8.36
N PRO A 44 -7.24 15.03 -9.39
CA PRO A 44 -6.75 13.68 -9.22
C PRO A 44 -5.54 13.65 -8.30
N ARG A 45 -5.49 12.67 -7.41
CA ARG A 45 -4.28 12.36 -6.62
C ARG A 45 -3.36 11.49 -7.46
N ARG A 46 -2.06 11.68 -7.27
CA ARG A 46 -1.04 10.78 -7.82
C ARG A 46 -1.18 9.43 -7.13
N THR A 47 -1.03 8.34 -7.87
CA THR A 47 -1.28 6.97 -7.43
C THR A 47 -0.08 6.10 -7.76
N GLY A 48 0.21 5.13 -6.91
CA GLY A 48 1.37 4.27 -7.04
C GLY A 48 1.26 3.01 -6.21
N TRP A 49 2.12 2.05 -6.48
CA TRP A 49 2.19 0.82 -5.69
C TRP A 49 2.61 1.09 -4.24
N LEU A 50 2.37 0.12 -3.35
CA LEU A 50 2.81 0.22 -1.96
C LEU A 50 4.34 0.34 -1.89
N ASP A 51 4.80 1.28 -1.08
CA ASP A 51 6.21 1.54 -0.82
C ASP A 51 6.59 1.05 0.59
N LEU A 52 7.30 -0.09 0.67
CA LEU A 52 7.74 -0.63 1.95
C LEU A 52 8.92 0.13 2.54
N VAL A 53 9.77 0.77 1.74
CA VAL A 53 10.89 1.55 2.27
C VAL A 53 10.35 2.73 3.06
N ALA A 54 9.38 3.44 2.48
CA ALA A 54 8.67 4.53 3.16
C ALA A 54 7.85 4.03 4.37
N LEU A 55 7.16 2.88 4.27
CA LEU A 55 6.38 2.33 5.38
C LEU A 55 7.28 1.93 6.57
N LYS A 56 8.40 1.24 6.31
CA LYS A 56 9.39 0.86 7.34
C LYS A 56 9.96 2.09 8.04
N TYR A 57 10.29 3.13 7.27
CA TYR A 57 10.75 4.40 7.82
C TYR A 57 9.69 5.05 8.72
N ALA A 58 8.42 5.09 8.27
CA ALA A 58 7.32 5.63 9.07
C ALA A 58 7.07 4.84 10.36
N ILE A 59 7.19 3.50 10.33
CA ILE A 59 7.09 2.65 11.51
C ILE A 59 8.21 2.97 12.50
N MET A 60 9.45 3.05 12.02
CA MET A 60 10.63 3.33 12.84
C MET A 60 10.53 4.68 13.56
N ILE A 61 10.20 5.76 12.85
CA ILE A 61 10.20 7.11 13.45
C ILE A 61 9.04 7.32 14.44
N ASN A 62 7.93 6.59 14.29
CA ASN A 62 6.74 6.75 15.13
C ASN A 62 6.61 5.68 16.23
N GLY A 63 7.45 4.64 16.21
CA GLY A 63 7.34 3.52 17.15
C GLY A 63 6.04 2.73 16.98
N VAL A 64 5.60 2.52 15.72
CA VAL A 64 4.36 1.77 15.42
C VAL A 64 4.52 0.31 15.83
N ASP A 65 3.57 -0.20 16.62
CA ASP A 65 3.55 -1.58 17.12
C ASP A 65 2.42 -2.45 16.53
N GLN A 66 1.49 -1.84 15.78
CA GLN A 66 0.48 -2.54 14.99
C GLN A 66 0.07 -1.73 13.76
N LEU A 67 -0.32 -2.42 12.69
CA LEU A 67 -0.74 -1.81 11.42
C LEU A 67 -2.23 -1.99 11.16
N ILE A 68 -2.81 -1.02 10.46
CA ILE A 68 -4.20 -0.98 10.02
C ILE A 68 -4.19 -0.72 8.51
N MET A 69 -4.49 -1.74 7.71
CA MET A 69 -4.46 -1.69 6.24
C MET A 69 -5.83 -1.28 5.69
N MET A 70 -5.87 -0.18 4.96
CA MET A 70 -7.08 0.38 4.39
C MET A 70 -7.15 0.18 2.88
N LYS A 71 -8.38 0.16 2.34
CA LYS A 71 -8.65 0.13 0.90
C LYS A 71 -8.03 -1.07 0.19
N SER A 72 -8.08 -2.26 0.78
CA SER A 72 -7.57 -3.45 0.11
C SER A 72 -8.44 -3.86 -1.08
N ASP A 73 -9.73 -3.56 -1.04
CA ASP A 73 -10.73 -3.78 -2.11
C ASP A 73 -10.37 -3.11 -3.44
N VAL A 74 -9.66 -1.98 -3.38
CA VAL A 74 -9.19 -1.27 -4.57
C VAL A 74 -8.28 -2.13 -5.44
N MET A 75 -7.67 -3.17 -4.87
CA MET A 75 -6.68 -4.02 -5.53
C MET A 75 -7.30 -5.32 -6.10
N ASP A 76 -8.61 -5.52 -5.97
CA ASP A 76 -9.31 -6.77 -6.29
C ASP A 76 -9.23 -7.17 -7.77
N THR A 77 -9.16 -6.20 -8.68
CA THR A 77 -9.25 -6.42 -10.13
C THR A 77 -7.90 -6.64 -10.82
N PHE A 78 -6.79 -6.40 -10.14
CA PHE A 78 -5.46 -6.47 -10.75
C PHE A 78 -5.01 -7.93 -10.94
N GLU A 79 -4.33 -8.22 -12.06
CA GLU A 79 -3.68 -9.52 -12.30
C GLU A 79 -2.39 -9.67 -11.48
N THR A 80 -1.66 -8.57 -11.34
CA THR A 80 -0.38 -8.50 -10.61
C THR A 80 -0.39 -7.25 -9.74
N VAL A 81 -0.02 -7.43 -8.48
CA VAL A 81 0.20 -6.36 -7.51
C VAL A 81 1.69 -6.26 -7.24
N LYS A 82 2.23 -5.04 -7.18
CA LYS A 82 3.65 -4.82 -6.86
C LYS A 82 3.82 -4.09 -5.54
N VAL A 83 4.96 -4.35 -4.89
CA VAL A 83 5.39 -3.67 -3.67
C VAL A 83 6.84 -3.28 -3.83
N ALA A 84 7.18 -2.00 -3.66
CA ALA A 84 8.57 -1.56 -3.68
C ALA A 84 9.25 -1.99 -2.38
N THR A 85 10.28 -2.82 -2.49
CA THR A 85 11.01 -3.40 -1.34
C THR A 85 12.37 -2.74 -1.09
N GLY A 86 12.82 -1.93 -2.04
CA GLY A 86 14.07 -1.20 -2.01
C GLY A 86 14.08 -0.14 -3.11
N TYR A 87 15.15 0.62 -3.17
CA TYR A 87 15.37 1.64 -4.19
C TYR A 87 16.73 1.45 -4.87
N LYS A 88 16.87 2.00 -6.07
CA LYS A 88 18.16 2.43 -6.62
C LYS A 88 18.18 3.95 -6.61
N VAL A 89 19.13 4.52 -5.88
CA VAL A 89 19.33 5.97 -5.78
C VAL A 89 20.60 6.31 -6.53
N ASN A 90 20.48 7.06 -7.63
CA ASN A 90 21.58 7.36 -8.55
C ASN A 90 22.36 6.09 -8.95
N GLY A 91 21.64 5.01 -9.28
CA GLY A 91 22.19 3.72 -9.68
C GLY A 91 22.72 2.82 -8.55
N LYS A 92 22.69 3.25 -7.28
CA LYS A 92 23.14 2.44 -6.13
C LYS A 92 21.95 1.91 -5.33
N GLU A 93 22.01 0.64 -4.95
CA GLU A 93 20.97 0.03 -4.11
C GLU A 93 20.89 0.72 -2.74
N SER A 94 19.66 0.96 -2.29
CA SER A 94 19.35 1.55 -0.99
C SER A 94 18.06 0.95 -0.44
N ASN A 95 18.02 0.74 0.87
CA ASN A 95 16.82 0.34 1.61
C ASN A 95 16.31 1.47 2.51
N GLU A 96 16.78 2.69 2.28
CA GLU A 96 16.45 3.87 3.06
C GLU A 96 15.82 4.94 2.18
N VAL A 97 14.90 5.71 2.78
CA VAL A 97 14.35 6.90 2.15
C VAL A 97 15.48 7.90 1.95
N PRO A 98 15.76 8.34 0.70
CA PRO A 98 16.86 9.26 0.45
C PRO A 98 16.57 10.64 1.07
N PHE A 99 17.60 11.24 1.67
CA PHE A 99 17.55 12.61 2.19
C PHE A 99 17.48 13.65 1.06
N ASP A 100 18.11 13.36 -0.08
CA ASP A 100 18.11 14.26 -1.23
C ASP A 100 16.86 14.03 -2.10
N THR A 101 16.01 15.04 -2.15
CA THR A 101 14.78 15.02 -2.95
C THR A 101 15.00 15.19 -4.45
N PHE A 102 16.21 15.55 -4.88
CA PHE A 102 16.60 15.69 -6.29
C PHE A 102 17.27 14.43 -6.86
N ALA A 103 17.57 13.45 -6.02
CA ALA A 103 18.15 12.19 -6.48
C ALA A 103 17.20 11.45 -7.42
N GLU A 104 17.76 10.76 -8.40
CA GLU A 104 16.99 9.83 -9.23
C GLU A 104 16.73 8.56 -8.42
N ILE A 105 15.45 8.25 -8.20
CA ILE A 105 15.01 7.13 -7.35
C ILE A 105 14.20 6.17 -8.22
N GLU A 106 14.72 4.96 -8.39
CA GLU A 106 14.00 3.87 -9.05
C GLU A 106 13.54 2.84 -8.00
N PRO A 107 12.24 2.53 -7.91
CA PRO A 107 11.76 1.47 -7.02
C PRO A 107 12.16 0.08 -7.53
N VAL A 108 12.61 -0.77 -6.60
CA VAL A 108 12.82 -2.20 -6.84
C VAL A 108 11.57 -2.94 -6.35
N TYR A 109 10.87 -3.58 -7.29
CA TYR A 109 9.59 -4.22 -7.01
C TYR A 109 9.69 -5.72 -6.73
N LYS A 110 8.89 -6.18 -5.77
CA LYS A 110 8.44 -7.56 -5.69
C LYS A 110 7.01 -7.67 -6.22
N GLU A 111 6.76 -8.70 -7.01
CA GLU A 111 5.45 -8.95 -7.62
C GLU A 111 4.68 -10.03 -6.85
N PHE A 112 3.36 -9.85 -6.81
CA PHE A 112 2.39 -10.74 -6.23
C PHE A 112 1.30 -11.00 -7.26
N LYS A 113 0.86 -12.24 -7.35
CA LYS A 113 -0.37 -12.55 -8.10
C LYS A 113 -1.54 -11.84 -7.42
N GLY A 114 -2.35 -11.14 -8.21
CA GLY A 114 -3.60 -10.56 -7.74
C GLY A 114 -4.63 -11.64 -7.40
N TRP A 115 -5.62 -11.28 -6.60
CA TRP A 115 -6.59 -12.24 -6.07
C TRP A 115 -7.89 -12.33 -6.85
N LYS A 116 -8.21 -11.37 -7.74
CA LYS A 116 -9.36 -11.43 -8.66
C LYS A 116 -10.67 -11.81 -7.97
N ARG A 117 -10.89 -11.28 -6.77
CA ARG A 117 -12.02 -11.62 -5.90
C ARG A 117 -12.47 -10.39 -5.14
N ASP A 118 -13.78 -10.17 -5.15
CA ASP A 118 -14.46 -9.13 -4.38
C ASP A 118 -14.30 -9.38 -2.88
N LEU A 119 -13.52 -8.51 -2.21
CA LEU A 119 -13.30 -8.58 -0.76
C LEU A 119 -14.42 -7.93 0.05
N THR A 120 -15.27 -7.11 -0.56
CA THR A 120 -16.22 -6.21 0.13
C THR A 120 -17.31 -6.93 0.93
N LYS A 121 -17.48 -8.23 0.69
CA LYS A 121 -18.47 -9.09 1.35
C LYS A 121 -17.86 -10.00 2.41
N ILE A 122 -16.54 -9.99 2.57
CA ILE A 122 -15.83 -10.87 3.49
C ILE A 122 -15.84 -10.25 4.89
N THR A 123 -16.37 -11.00 5.86
CA THR A 123 -16.43 -10.58 7.26
C THR A 123 -15.55 -11.42 8.18
N ASP A 124 -15.00 -12.53 7.68
CA ASP A 124 -14.15 -13.46 8.43
C ASP A 124 -12.76 -13.57 7.79
N GLU A 125 -11.70 -13.52 8.60
CA GLU A 125 -10.30 -13.62 8.13
C GLU A 125 -10.04 -14.93 7.38
N SER A 126 -10.69 -16.03 7.77
CA SER A 126 -10.49 -17.35 7.15
C SER A 126 -11.00 -17.44 5.72
N GLU A 127 -11.89 -16.54 5.31
CA GLU A 127 -12.44 -16.47 3.96
C GLU A 127 -11.59 -15.63 2.99
N LEU A 128 -10.62 -14.89 3.52
CA LEU A 128 -9.74 -14.03 2.73
C LEU A 128 -8.95 -14.84 1.70
N PRO A 129 -8.81 -14.35 0.46
CA PRO A 129 -8.07 -15.05 -0.59
C PRO A 129 -6.63 -15.33 -0.17
N PHE A 130 -6.12 -16.49 -0.55
CA PHE A 130 -4.75 -16.90 -0.24
C PHE A 130 -3.72 -15.90 -0.80
N GLU A 131 -3.91 -15.45 -2.04
CA GLU A 131 -3.07 -14.43 -2.69
C GLU A 131 -3.05 -13.11 -1.92
N PHE A 132 -4.21 -12.63 -1.46
CA PHE A 132 -4.30 -11.43 -0.63
C PHE A 132 -3.60 -11.61 0.71
N MET A 133 -3.81 -12.74 1.39
CA MET A 133 -3.14 -13.00 2.66
C MET A 133 -1.64 -13.21 2.52
N ASN A 134 -1.13 -13.66 1.36
CA ASN A 134 0.31 -13.66 1.07
C ASN A 134 0.87 -12.25 0.98
N TYR A 135 0.15 -11.32 0.37
CA TYR A 135 0.51 -9.92 0.32
C TYR A 135 0.56 -9.31 1.74
N VAL A 136 -0.47 -9.56 2.57
CA VAL A 136 -0.52 -9.10 3.97
C VAL A 136 0.65 -9.68 4.79
N ARG A 137 0.83 -11.00 4.77
CA ARG A 137 1.92 -11.69 5.50
C ARG A 137 3.29 -11.22 5.06
N PHE A 138 3.46 -10.88 3.78
CA PHE A 138 4.71 -10.32 3.30
C PHE A 138 5.00 -8.96 3.92
N ILE A 139 4.02 -8.06 3.99
CA ILE A 139 4.17 -6.76 4.65
C ILE A 139 4.50 -6.95 6.13
N GLU A 140 3.79 -7.83 6.84
CA GLU A 140 4.05 -8.13 8.25
C GLU A 140 5.48 -8.65 8.46
N LYS A 141 5.93 -9.59 7.61
CA LYS A 141 7.29 -10.12 7.65
C LYS A 141 8.35 -9.04 7.41
N GLU A 142 8.14 -8.19 6.41
CA GLU A 142 9.11 -7.17 6.01
C GLU A 142 9.21 -6.03 7.02
N THR A 143 8.09 -5.67 7.64
CA THR A 143 8.01 -4.58 8.62
C THR A 143 8.30 -5.04 10.04
N GLY A 144 8.12 -6.33 10.36
CA GLY A 144 8.16 -6.86 11.71
C GLY A 144 6.96 -6.45 12.56
N VAL A 145 5.91 -5.87 11.97
CA VAL A 145 4.74 -5.34 12.66
C VAL A 145 3.47 -6.04 12.15
N PRO A 146 2.61 -6.56 13.04
CA PRO A 146 1.39 -7.26 12.64
C PRO A 146 0.34 -6.29 12.07
N VAL A 147 -0.39 -6.72 11.05
CA VAL A 147 -1.58 -6.02 10.53
C VAL A 147 -2.79 -6.52 11.30
N LYS A 148 -3.28 -5.73 12.26
CA LYS A 148 -4.37 -6.12 13.16
C LYS A 148 -5.76 -5.85 12.60
N ILE A 149 -5.85 -4.92 11.65
CA ILE A 149 -7.12 -4.50 11.06
C ILE A 149 -6.94 -4.38 9.55
N ILE A 150 -7.89 -4.94 8.79
CA ILE A 150 -7.97 -4.82 7.33
C ILE A 150 -9.35 -4.26 6.96
N SER A 151 -9.38 -3.11 6.28
CA SER A 151 -10.60 -2.60 5.64
C SER A 151 -10.66 -3.15 4.22
N VAL A 152 -11.74 -3.90 3.96
CA VAL A 152 -12.07 -4.54 2.69
C VAL A 152 -13.15 -3.78 1.93
N GLY A 153 -13.42 -2.54 2.31
CA GLY A 153 -14.40 -1.69 1.67
C GLY A 153 -14.58 -0.34 2.40
N PRO A 154 -15.35 0.59 1.81
CA PRO A 154 -15.55 1.94 2.35
C PRO A 154 -16.42 2.00 3.62
N ASP A 155 -17.28 1.01 3.84
CA ASP A 155 -18.20 1.00 4.99
C ASP A 155 -17.53 0.51 6.27
N ARG A 156 -18.04 0.95 7.43
CA ARG A 156 -17.43 0.65 8.74
C ARG A 156 -17.45 -0.84 9.10
N ASP A 157 -18.49 -1.54 8.68
CA ASP A 157 -18.67 -2.98 8.86
C ASP A 157 -17.79 -3.81 7.90
N GLN A 158 -17.23 -3.19 6.86
CA GLN A 158 -16.29 -3.82 5.93
C GLN A 158 -14.85 -3.79 6.47
N THR A 159 -14.71 -4.23 7.71
CA THR A 159 -13.44 -4.27 8.44
C THR A 159 -13.26 -5.60 9.17
N ILE A 160 -12.12 -6.25 8.94
CA ILE A 160 -11.75 -7.53 9.57
C ILE A 160 -10.76 -7.23 10.69
N ILE A 161 -11.10 -7.65 11.91
CA ILE A 161 -10.24 -7.57 13.09
C ILE A 161 -9.52 -8.91 13.26
N ARG A 162 -8.19 -8.87 13.31
CA ARG A 162 -7.33 -10.06 13.34
C ARG A 162 -6.78 -10.30 14.74
N SER A 163 -6.63 -11.58 15.11
CA SER A 163 -6.24 -12.01 16.47
C SER A 163 -4.76 -12.41 16.60
N ASN A 164 -3.96 -12.20 15.56
CA ASN A 164 -2.59 -12.73 15.42
C ASN A 164 -1.51 -12.03 16.24
#